data_AF-A0A1F9I1S7-F1
#
_entry.id   AF-A0A1F9I1S7-F1
#
_cell.length_a   1.000
_cell.length_b   1.000
_cell.length_c   1.000
_cell.angle_alpha   90.00
_cell.angle_beta   90.00
_cell.angle_gamma   90.00
#
_symmetry.space_group_name_H-M   'P 1'
#
loop_
_entity.id
_entity.type
_entity.pdbx_description
1 polymer ?
#
loop_
_entity_poly.entity_id
_entity_poly.type
_entity_poly.pdbx_seq_one_letter_code
_entity_poly.pdbx_strand_id
1 'polypeptide(L)'
;MDIKTMPKDIATELLRYLAEHEEFASADKNLDDISAADVKVLLRELADGLSREAASENKAAYDVKGSRDISKGAKDIISCLSPREERKLLTAFGLIDKK
;
A
#
# COMPACT_ATOMS: atom_id res chain seq x y z
N MET A 1 -0.63 4.14 16.37
CA MET A 1 -0.74 3.62 14.99
C MET A 1 -0.04 2.28 14.95
N ASP A 2 -0.68 1.26 14.38
CA ASP A 2 -0.05 -0.05 14.13
C ASP A 2 0.52 -0.05 12.70
N ILE A 3 1.77 -0.48 12.54
CA ILE A 3 2.45 -0.57 11.23
C ILE A 3 1.63 -1.42 10.24
N LYS A 4 0.89 -2.41 10.74
CA LYS A 4 0.01 -3.28 9.94
C LYS A 4 -1.21 -2.56 9.33
N THR A 5 -1.54 -1.38 9.84
CA THR A 5 -2.70 -0.58 9.40
C THR A 5 -2.29 0.67 8.63
N MET A 6 -0.99 0.92 8.48
CA MET A 6 -0.48 2.09 7.79
C MET A 6 -0.75 2.00 6.28
N PRO A 7 -1.19 3.09 5.63
CA PRO A 7 -1.24 3.17 4.17
C PRO A 7 0.10 2.82 3.53
N LYS A 8 0.08 2.02 2.44
CA LYS A 8 1.30 1.46 1.84
C LYS A 8 2.22 2.52 1.25
N ASP A 9 1.66 3.61 0.75
CA ASP A 9 2.36 4.81 0.28
C ASP A 9 3.14 5.48 1.41
N ILE A 10 2.50 5.71 2.57
CA ILE A 10 3.15 6.28 3.75
C ILE A 10 4.24 5.33 4.28
N ALA A 11 3.95 4.02 4.32
CA ALA A 11 4.94 3.03 4.74
C ALA A 11 6.15 2.99 3.79
N THR A 12 5.91 3.13 2.47
CA THR A 12 6.97 3.21 1.46
C THR A 12 7.87 4.42 1.70
N GLU A 13 7.28 5.60 1.93
CA GLU A 13 8.02 6.83 2.20
C GLU A 13 8.89 6.70 3.46
N LEU A 14 8.30 6.17 4.55
CA LEU A 14 9.01 5.95 5.80
C LEU A 14 10.21 5.00 5.62
N LEU A 15 10.02 3.88 4.93
CA LEU A 15 11.09 2.90 4.69
C LEU A 15 12.23 3.48 3.85
N ARG A 16 11.91 4.28 2.82
CA ARG A 16 12.92 4.98 2.02
C ARG A 16 13.69 5.99 2.85
N TYR A 17 12.98 6.80 3.63
CA TYR A 17 13.60 7.78 4.51
C TYR A 17 14.60 7.13 5.46
N LEU A 18 14.20 6.04 6.14
CA LEU A 18 15.08 5.29 7.02
C LEU A 18 16.30 4.73 6.28
N ALA A 19 16.11 4.17 5.08
CA ALA A 19 17.23 3.64 4.30
C ALA A 19 18.24 4.71 3.84
N GLU A 20 17.81 5.96 3.70
CA GLU A 20 18.64 7.08 3.23
C GLU A 20 19.33 7.82 4.37
N HIS A 21 18.64 8.00 5.49
CA HIS A 21 19.06 8.93 6.54
C HIS A 21 19.52 8.25 7.84
N GLU A 22 19.14 7.01 8.09
CA GLU A 22 19.52 6.32 9.33
C GLU A 22 20.88 5.60 9.20
N GLU A 23 21.66 5.52 10.29
CA GLU A 23 22.99 4.91 10.26
C GLU A 23 22.98 3.40 10.57
N PHE A 24 22.01 2.92 11.34
CA PHE A 24 21.90 1.52 11.77
C PHE A 24 23.17 0.96 12.46
N ALA A 25 23.92 1.78 13.20
CA ALA A 25 25.16 1.37 13.88
C ALA A 25 25.02 0.18 14.86
N SER A 26 23.79 -0.13 15.29
CA SER A 26 23.47 -1.30 16.08
C SER A 26 23.46 -2.60 15.29
N ALA A 27 23.25 -2.55 13.97
CA ALA A 27 23.28 -3.73 13.10
C ALA A 27 24.70 -4.30 13.05
N ASP A 28 25.70 -3.47 12.78
CA ASP A 28 27.11 -3.87 12.73
C ASP A 28 27.65 -4.39 14.07
N LYS A 29 26.97 -4.10 15.18
CA LYS A 29 27.37 -4.51 16.54
C LYS A 29 26.68 -5.77 17.04
N ASN A 30 25.46 -6.03 16.58
CA ASN A 30 24.58 -7.05 17.19
C ASN A 30 24.06 -8.09 16.19
N LEU A 31 24.34 -7.93 14.89
CA LEU A 31 23.99 -8.88 13.86
C LEU A 31 25.28 -9.42 13.25
N ASP A 32 25.53 -10.72 13.44
CA ASP A 32 26.77 -11.36 12.99
C ASP A 32 26.86 -11.45 11.45
N ASP A 33 25.71 -11.50 10.76
CA ASP A 33 25.63 -11.75 9.31
C ASP A 33 24.99 -10.61 8.50
N ILE A 34 24.58 -9.52 9.15
CA ILE A 34 23.84 -8.43 8.50
C ILE A 34 24.48 -7.09 8.87
N SER A 35 25.09 -6.44 7.88
CA SER A 35 25.64 -5.10 8.05
C SER A 35 24.56 -4.00 8.00
N ALA A 36 24.89 -2.81 8.47
CA ALA A 36 24.06 -1.62 8.27
C ALA A 36 23.72 -1.36 6.79
N ALA A 37 24.64 -1.70 5.87
CA ALA A 37 24.39 -1.60 4.44
C ALA A 37 23.32 -2.60 3.97
N ASP A 38 23.35 -3.83 4.48
CA ASP A 38 22.36 -4.86 4.15
C ASP A 38 20.96 -4.47 4.67
N VAL A 39 20.88 -3.89 5.87
CA VAL A 39 19.62 -3.33 6.41
C VAL A 39 19.06 -2.26 5.48
N LYS A 40 19.89 -1.33 5.00
CA LYS A 40 19.46 -0.28 4.05
C LYS A 40 18.95 -0.88 2.74
N VAL A 41 19.60 -1.92 2.23
CA VAL A 41 19.15 -2.63 1.02
C VAL A 41 17.78 -3.27 1.27
N LEU A 42 17.62 -4.02 2.36
CA LEU A 42 16.35 -4.66 2.71
C LEU A 42 15.20 -3.66 2.84
N LEU A 43 15.43 -2.50 3.46
CA LEU A 43 14.44 -1.44 3.59
C LEU A 43 14.00 -0.89 2.22
N ARG A 44 14.94 -0.71 1.29
CA ARG A 44 14.63 -0.27 -0.09
C ARG A 44 13.85 -1.32 -0.85
N GLU A 45 14.23 -2.59 -0.74
CA GLU A 45 13.51 -3.70 -1.38
C GLU A 45 12.07 -3.82 -0.87
N LEU A 46 11.87 -3.68 0.45
CA LEU A 46 10.53 -3.63 1.07
C LEU A 46 9.72 -2.44 0.58
N ALA A 47 10.33 -1.25 0.49
CA ALA A 47 9.68 -0.06 -0.05
C ALA A 47 9.28 -0.25 -1.52
N ASP A 48 10.13 -0.86 -2.34
CA ASP A 48 9.83 -1.17 -3.75
C ASP A 48 8.72 -2.22 -3.89
N GLY A 49 8.67 -3.21 -2.98
CA GLY A 49 7.58 -4.17 -2.89
C GLY A 49 6.24 -3.49 -2.58
N LEU A 50 6.20 -2.70 -1.50
CA LEU A 50 5.00 -1.96 -1.08
C LEU A 50 4.52 -0.96 -2.12
N SER A 51 5.44 -0.26 -2.79
CA SER A 51 5.09 0.67 -3.87
C SER A 51 4.43 -0.06 -5.05
N ARG A 52 4.95 -1.23 -5.45
CA ARG A 52 4.34 -2.07 -6.48
C ARG A 52 2.96 -2.57 -6.07
N GLU A 53 2.81 -3.00 -4.83
CA GLU A 53 1.50 -3.40 -4.28
C GLU A 53 0.50 -2.25 -4.31
N ALA A 54 0.88 -1.07 -3.81
CA ALA A 54 0.05 0.13 -3.84
C ALA A 54 -0.35 0.52 -5.27
N ALA A 55 0.58 0.48 -6.21
CA ALA A 55 0.31 0.75 -7.63
C ALA A 55 -0.64 -0.28 -8.24
N SER A 56 -0.51 -1.56 -7.88
CA SER A 56 -1.41 -2.62 -8.34
C SER A 56 -2.81 -2.52 -7.73
N GLU A 57 -2.92 -2.06 -6.48
CA GLU A 57 -4.19 -1.78 -5.83
C GLU A 57 -4.95 -0.66 -6.53
N ASN A 58 -4.23 0.36 -7.00
CA ASN A 58 -4.81 1.44 -7.79
C ASN A 58 -5.16 1.01 -9.22
N LYS A 59 -4.38 0.13 -9.86
CA LYS A 59 -4.68 -0.40 -11.21
C LYS A 59 -5.86 -1.38 -11.24
N ALA A 60 -6.16 -2.03 -10.12
CA ALA A 60 -7.34 -2.89 -9.97
C ALA A 60 -8.61 -2.11 -9.54
N ALA A 61 -8.56 -0.78 -9.51
CA ALA A 61 -9.74 0.04 -9.22
C ALA A 61 -10.75 -0.12 -10.35
N TYR A 62 -11.95 -0.57 -10.01
CA TYR A 62 -13.08 -0.63 -10.92
C TYR A 62 -13.53 0.79 -11.25
N ASP A 63 -13.72 1.08 -12.55
CA ASP A 63 -14.17 2.40 -12.98
C ASP A 63 -15.67 2.58 -12.71
N VAL A 64 -15.98 2.92 -11.45
CA VAL A 64 -17.34 3.23 -10.99
C VAL A 64 -17.94 4.40 -11.79
N LYS A 65 -17.12 5.38 -12.19
CA LYS A 65 -17.60 6.56 -12.93
C LYS A 65 -18.03 6.20 -14.35
N GLY A 66 -17.27 5.34 -15.03
CA GLY A 66 -17.56 4.84 -16.37
C GLY A 66 -18.64 3.77 -16.45
N SER A 67 -18.93 3.06 -15.35
CA SER A 67 -19.92 1.97 -15.33
C SER A 67 -21.34 2.42 -15.68
N ARG A 68 -22.00 1.76 -16.64
CA ARG A 68 -23.39 2.06 -17.04
C ARG A 68 -24.41 1.40 -16.12
N ASP A 69 -23.99 0.38 -15.37
CA ASP A 69 -24.87 -0.47 -14.55
C ASP A 69 -25.10 0.11 -13.15
N ILE A 70 -24.40 1.20 -12.81
CA ILE A 70 -24.50 1.88 -11.52
C ILE A 70 -25.25 3.20 -11.71
N SER A 71 -26.29 3.41 -10.91
CA SER A 71 -27.07 4.65 -10.93
C SER A 71 -26.22 5.85 -10.49
N LYS A 72 -26.57 7.05 -10.97
CA LYS A 72 -25.85 8.29 -10.61
C LYS A 72 -25.73 8.50 -9.10
N GLY A 73 -26.83 8.28 -8.36
CA GLY A 73 -26.83 8.41 -6.90
C GLY A 73 -25.92 7.38 -6.21
N ALA A 74 -25.84 6.15 -6.73
CA ALA A 74 -24.91 5.16 -6.20
C ALA A 74 -23.44 5.53 -6.48
N LYS A 75 -23.13 6.10 -7.66
CA LYS A 75 -21.78 6.59 -7.97
C LYS A 75 -21.34 7.71 -7.02
N ASP A 76 -22.25 8.64 -6.72
CA ASP A 76 -21.98 9.75 -5.80
C ASP A 76 -21.68 9.21 -4.39
N ILE A 77 -22.46 8.24 -3.90
CA ILE A 77 -22.21 7.60 -2.60
C ILE A 77 -20.87 6.85 -2.59
N ILE A 78 -20.58 6.06 -3.63
CA ILE A 78 -19.33 5.29 -3.70
C ILE A 78 -18.11 6.21 -3.72
N SER A 79 -18.20 7.38 -4.37
CA SER A 79 -17.11 8.35 -4.43
C SER A 79 -16.71 8.95 -3.08
N CYS A 80 -17.56 8.82 -2.05
CA CYS A 80 -17.26 9.25 -0.69
C CYS A 80 -16.58 8.18 0.16
N LEU A 81 -16.44 6.95 -0.36
CA LEU A 81 -15.83 5.84 0.36
C LEU A 81 -14.31 5.88 0.26
N SER A 82 -13.63 5.38 1.30
CA SER A 82 -12.22 5.06 1.16
C SER A 82 -12.02 3.92 0.14
N PRO A 83 -10.87 3.81 -0.53
CA PRO A 83 -10.63 2.75 -1.52
C PRO A 83 -10.87 1.33 -0.98
N ARG A 84 -10.62 1.12 0.32
CA ARG A 84 -10.86 -0.16 1.01
C ARG A 84 -12.36 -0.45 1.18
N GLU A 85 -13.16 0.56 1.51
CA GLU A 85 -14.61 0.44 1.66
C GLU A 85 -15.30 0.27 0.31
N GLU A 86 -14.89 1.06 -0.68
CA GLU A 86 -15.33 0.92 -2.07
C GLU A 86 -15.10 -0.50 -2.57
N ARG A 87 -13.88 -1.04 -2.42
CA ARG A 87 -13.57 -2.41 -2.84
C ARG A 87 -14.46 -3.45 -2.14
N LYS A 88 -14.59 -3.37 -0.81
CA LYS A 88 -15.47 -4.29 -0.07
C LYS A 88 -16.91 -4.25 -0.57
N LEU A 89 -17.42 -3.06 -0.82
CA LEU A 89 -18.78 -2.83 -1.30
C LEU A 89 -18.96 -3.43 -2.71
N LEU A 90 -18.08 -3.06 -3.64
CA LEU A 90 -18.12 -3.55 -5.02
C LEU A 90 -17.98 -5.08 -5.10
N THR A 91 -17.12 -5.69 -4.28
CA THR A 91 -17.00 -7.15 -4.18
C THR A 91 -18.26 -7.79 -3.61
N ALA A 92 -18.90 -7.18 -2.60
CA ALA A 92 -20.13 -7.71 -2.00
C ALA A 92 -21.31 -7.72 -3.00
N PHE A 93 -21.33 -6.75 -3.92
CA PHE A 93 -22.30 -6.69 -5.02
C PHE A 93 -21.88 -7.48 -6.27
N GLY A 94 -20.74 -8.18 -6.24
CA GLY A 94 -20.26 -8.99 -7.37
C GLY A 94 -19.80 -8.17 -8.58
N LEU A 95 -19.52 -6.87 -8.40
CA LEU A 95 -19.06 -5.97 -9.47
C LEU A 95 -17.56 -6.12 -9.74
N ILE A 96 -16.81 -6.68 -8.80
CA ILE A 96 -15.39 -7.01 -8.92
C ILE A 96 -15.09 -8.34 -8.26
N ASP A 97 -14.06 -9.02 -8.75
CA ASP A 97 -13.59 -10.29 -8.19
C ASP A 97 -13.04 -10.12 -6.77
N LYS A 98 -13.27 -11.16 -5.97
CA LYS A 98 -12.77 -11.29 -4.60
C LYS A 98 -11.30 -11.74 -4.67
N LYS A 99 -10.38 -10.80 -4.91
CA LYS A 99 -8.94 -11.01 -4.79
C LYS A 99 -8.46 -10.84 -3.35
#